data_AF-A0A101GLN4-F1
#
_entry.id   AF-A0A101GLN4-F1
#
_cell.length_a   1.000
_cell.length_b   1.000
_cell.length_c   1.000
_cell.angle_alpha   90.00
_cell.angle_beta   90.00
_cell.angle_gamma   90.00
#
_symmetry.space_group_name_H-M   'P 1'
#
loop_
_entity.id
_entity.type
_entity.pdbx_description
1 polymer ?
#
loop_
_entity_poly.entity_id
_entity_poly.type
_entity_poly.pdbx_seq_one_letter_code
_entity_poly.pdbx_strand_id
1 'polypeptide(L)' 'MAVRAQREEKSEFVAKLEAVLPEIRNRFGVTKIGIFGSTARGDDRPESDVDVLVELSPDHLTFRNFIALADFHMPPE' A
#
# COMPACT_ATOMS: atom_id res chain seq x y z
N MET A 1 12.50 19.47 14.37
CA MET A 1 12.74 18.11 13.82
C MET A 1 12.32 18.13 12.37
N ALA A 2 13.27 18.37 11.46
CA ALA A 2 13.00 18.42 10.03
C ALA A 2 12.81 16.99 9.52
N VAL A 3 11.60 16.67 9.04
CA VAL A 3 11.36 15.47 8.25
C VAL A 3 12.21 15.61 6.99
N ARG A 4 13.34 14.89 6.95
CA ARG A 4 14.12 14.77 5.73
C ARG A 4 13.30 13.92 4.78
N ALA A 5 12.77 14.54 3.74
CA ALA A 5 12.32 13.85 2.54
C ALA A 5 13.57 13.22 1.89
N GLN A 6 13.99 12.06 2.39
CA GLN A 6 15.08 11.30 1.80
C GLN A 6 14.49 10.11 1.05
N ARG A 7 14.30 10.33 -0.27
CA ARG A 7 14.71 9.45 -1.38
C ARG A 7 14.19 10.08 -2.68
N GLU A 8 15.10 10.58 -3.51
CA GLU A 8 14.79 11.03 -4.88
C GLU A 8 14.45 9.85 -5.80
N GLU A 9 14.77 8.63 -5.37
CA GLU A 9 14.51 7.39 -6.08
C GLU A 9 13.29 6.68 -5.48
N LYS A 10 12.31 6.41 -6.35
CA LYS A 10 11.07 5.73 -5.98
C LYS A 10 11.42 4.33 -5.50
N SER A 11 11.09 4.01 -4.25
CA SER A 11 11.30 2.66 -3.71
C SER A 11 10.62 1.63 -4.63
N GLU A 12 11.29 0.50 -4.88
CA GLU A 12 10.77 -0.60 -5.71
C GLU A 12 9.37 -1.05 -5.26
N PHE A 13 9.12 -1.00 -3.95
CA PHE A 13 7.80 -1.28 -3.37
C PHE A 13 6.72 -0.31 -3.83
N VAL A 14 7.04 0.98 -3.93
CA VAL A 14 6.08 2.00 -4.40
C VAL A 14 5.75 1.75 -5.87
N ALA A 15 6.74 1.39 -6.69
CA ALA A 15 6.51 1.04 -8.09
C ALA A 15 5.63 -0.21 -8.24
N LYS A 16 5.90 -1.26 -7.45
CA LYS A 16 5.08 -2.48 -7.39
C LYS A 16 3.65 -2.20 -6.93
N LEU A 17 3.48 -1.40 -5.87
CA LEU A 17 2.18 -1.02 -5.36
C LEU A 17 1.39 -0.22 -6.40
N GLU A 18 2.03 0.71 -7.11
CA GLU A 18 1.40 1.48 -8.17
C GLU A 18 0.94 0.64 -9.37
N ALA A 19 1.69 -0.39 -9.72
CA ALA A 19 1.30 -1.31 -10.79
C ALA A 19 -0.01 -2.04 -10.47
N VAL A 20 -0.25 -2.35 -9.19
CA VAL A 20 -1.44 -3.09 -8.74
C VAL A 20 -2.57 -2.19 -8.26
N LEU A 21 -2.29 -0.90 -8.01
CA LEU A 21 -3.29 0.09 -7.59
C LEU A 21 -4.58 0.06 -8.41
N PRO A 22 -4.55 0.02 -9.76
CA PRO A 22 -5.77 -0.05 -10.56
C PRO A 22 -6.64 -1.27 -10.24
N GLU A 23 -6.03 -2.44 -10.03
CA GLU A 23 -6.75 -3.66 -9.68
C GLU A 23 -7.41 -3.54 -8.31
N ILE A 24 -6.65 -3.16 -7.28
CA ILE A 24 -7.21 -3.09 -5.92
C ILE A 24 -8.27 -2.01 -5.77
N ARG A 25 -8.16 -0.91 -6.53
CA ARG A 25 -9.20 0.11 -6.63
C ARG A 25 -10.49 -0.45 -7.23
N ASN A 26 -10.38 -1.12 -8.38
CA ASN A 26 -11.55 -1.63 -9.09
C ASN A 26 -12.21 -2.81 -8.36
N ARG A 27 -11.41 -3.68 -7.73
CA ARG A 27 -11.88 -4.92 -7.12
C ARG A 27 -12.37 -4.74 -5.69
N PHE A 28 -11.71 -3.88 -4.91
CA PHE A 28 -11.98 -3.75 -3.48
C PHE A 28 -12.51 -2.37 -3.09
N GLY A 29 -12.66 -1.44 -4.03
CA GLY A 29 -13.18 -0.10 -3.76
C GLY A 29 -12.23 0.77 -2.96
N VAL A 30 -10.91 0.54 -3.05
CA VAL A 30 -9.89 1.41 -2.45
C VAL A 30 -9.97 2.80 -3.08
N THR A 31 -10.14 3.83 -2.27
CA THR A 31 -10.22 5.23 -2.72
C THR A 31 -8.91 5.98 -2.46
N LYS A 32 -8.24 5.68 -1.35
CA LYS A 32 -6.91 6.20 -1.00
C LYS A 32 -6.03 5.09 -0.45
N ILE A 33 -4.73 5.22 -0.70
CA ILE A 33 -3.69 4.40 -0.09
C ILE A 33 -2.57 5.31 0.42
N GLY A 34 -2.04 5.01 1.60
CA GLY A 34 -0.91 5.70 2.18
C GLY A 34 0.09 4.70 2.74
N ILE A 35 1.38 5.01 2.66
CA ILE A 35 2.44 4.21 3.29
C ILE A 35 2.72 4.78 4.67
N PHE A 36 2.85 3.91 5.66
CA PHE A 36 3.22 4.30 7.02
C PHE A 36 4.36 3.40 7.53
N GLY A 37 4.64 3.43 8.83
CA GLY A 37 5.66 2.55 9.41
C GLY A 37 7.10 2.96 9.09
N SER A 38 8.00 1.98 9.10
CA SER A 38 9.44 2.18 8.84
C SER A 38 9.71 2.75 7.45
N THR A 39 8.94 2.33 6.44
CA THR A 39 9.03 2.80 5.05
C THR A 39 8.78 4.30 4.95
N ALA A 40 7.80 4.84 5.70
CA ALA A 40 7.53 6.28 5.71
C ALA A 40 8.60 7.08 6.47
N ARG A 41 9.33 6.46 7.40
CA ARG A 41 10.41 7.11 8.18
C ARG A 41 11.78 7.03 7.50
N GLY A 42 11.94 6.16 6.50
CA GLY A 42 13.23 5.88 5.86
C GLY A 42 14.15 4.95 6.67
N ASP A 43 13.59 4.23 7.65
CA ASP A 43 14.31 3.23 8.46
C ASP A 43 14.09 1.80 7.93
N ASP A 44 13.54 1.65 6.71
CA ASP A 44 13.27 0.37 6.09
C ASP A 44 14.56 -0.31 5.59
N ARG A 45 14.65 -1.60 5.85
CA ARG A 45 15.69 -2.52 5.35
C ARG A 45 15.15 -3.30 4.16
N PRO A 46 16.00 -3.87 3.28
CA PRO A 46 15.55 -4.65 2.12
C PRO A 46 14.57 -5.78 2.43
N GLU A 47 14.65 -6.35 3.64
CA GLU A 47 13.77 -7.42 4.12
C GLU A 47 12.54 -6.92 4.90
N SER A 48 12.31 -5.61 4.94
CA SER A 48 11.19 -5.04 5.70
C SER A 48 9.89 -5.17 4.94
N ASP A 49 8.83 -5.54 5.66
CA ASP A 49 7.47 -5.42 5.17
C ASP A 49 7.10 -3.95 4.96
N VAL A 50 6.09 -3.70 4.11
CA VAL A 50 5.57 -2.36 3.83
C VAL A 50 4.20 -2.22 4.47
N ASP A 51 4.11 -1.30 5.42
CA ASP A 51 2.86 -0.97 6.10
C ASP A 51 2.02 0.00 5.25
N VAL A 52 0.79 -0.39 4.90
CA VAL A 52 -0.14 0.43 4.10
C VAL A 52 -1.47 0.69 4.81
N LEU A 53 -1.93 1.93 4.74
CA LEU A 53 -3.25 2.36 5.17
C LEU A 53 -4.14 2.50 3.93
N VAL A 54 -5.33 1.93 3.96
CA VAL A 54 -6.31 2.01 2.87
C VAL A 54 -7.60 2.67 3.33
N GLU A 55 -8.18 3.50 2.47
CA GLU A 55 -9.53 4.05 2.63
C GLU A 55 -10.44 3.33 1.65
N LEU A 56 -11.49 2.66 2.16
CA LEU A 56 -12.47 1.97 1.32
C LEU A 56 -13.70 2.86 1.12
N SER A 57 -14.27 2.78 -0.07
CA SER A 57 -15.58 3.36 -0.36
C SER A 57 -16.68 2.70 0.51
N PRO A 58 -17.72 3.44 0.93
CA PRO A 58 -18.73 2.92 1.85
C PRO A 58 -19.47 1.66 1.37
N ASP A 59 -19.67 1.53 0.06
CA ASP A 59 -20.29 0.37 -0.61
C ASP A 59 -19.39 -0.88 -0.59
N HIS A 60 -18.08 -0.68 -0.46
CA HIS A 60 -17.09 -1.76 -0.35
C HIS A 60 -16.61 -2.00 1.09
N LEU A 61 -17.05 -1.21 2.06
CA LEU A 61 -16.69 -1.36 3.47
C LEU A 61 -17.48 -2.48 4.15
N THR A 62 -17.21 -3.72 3.72
CA THR A 62 -17.77 -4.94 4.33
C THR A 62 -16.64 -5.79 4.90
N PHE A 63 -16.93 -6.57 5.96
CA PHE A 63 -15.95 -7.47 6.56
C PHE A 63 -15.37 -8.46 5.53
N ARG A 64 -16.20 -9.03 4.67
CA ARG A 64 -15.77 -9.95 3.62
C ARG A 64 -14.81 -9.30 2.63
N ASN A 65 -15.11 -8.07 2.19
CA ASN A 65 -14.24 -7.33 1.28
C ASN A 65 -12.92 -6.94 1.95
N PHE A 66 -12.98 -6.51 3.22
CA PHE A 66 -11.79 -6.21 4.01
C PHE A 66 -10.84 -7.42 4.12
N ILE A 67 -11.37 -8.60 4.48
CA ILE A 67 -10.56 -9.83 4.55
C ILE A 67 -10.03 -10.21 3.16
N ALA A 68 -10.86 -10.13 2.12
CA ALA A 68 -10.42 -10.43 0.75
C ALA A 68 -9.30 -9.49 0.25
N LEU A 69 -9.29 -8.24 0.67
CA LEU A 69 -8.21 -7.29 0.40
C LEU A 69 -6.96 -7.60 1.25
N ALA A 70 -7.12 -8.00 2.51
CA ALA A 70 -5.99 -8.37 3.37
C ALA A 70 -5.30 -9.67 2.90
N ASP A 71 -6.07 -10.62 2.38
CA ASP A 71 -5.58 -11.88 1.81
C ASP A 71 -5.12 -11.73 0.35
N PHE A 72 -5.20 -10.52 -0.23
CA PHE A 72 -4.77 -10.29 -1.59
C PHE A 72 -3.25 -10.37 -1.69
N HIS A 73 -2.79 -11.22 -2.61
CA HIS A 73 -1.38 -11.35 -2.93
C HIS A 73 -1.14 -10.90 -4.37
N MET A 74 -0.04 -10.18 -4.57
CA MET A 74 0.41 -9.79 -5.90
C MET A 74 0.54 -11.06 -6.77
N PRO A 75 -0.01 -11.07 -8.00
CA PRO A 75 0.17 -12.21 -8.88
C PRO A 75 1.67 -12.46 -9.10
N PRO A 76 2.10 -13.73 -9.20
CA PRO A 76 3.48 -14.03 -9.56
C PRO A 76 3.79 -13.45 -10.95
N GLU A 77 4.99 -12.89 -11.09
CA GLU A 77 5.53 -12.38 -12.38
C GLU A 77 5.64 -13.49 -13.44
#